data_AF-Q0RH65-F1
#
_entry.id   AF-Q0RH65-F1
#
_cell.length_a   1.000
_cell.length_b   1.000
_cell.length_c   1.000
_cell.angle_alpha   90.00
_cell.angle_beta   90.00
_cell.angle_gamma   90.00
#
_symmetry.space_group_name_H-M   'P 1'
#
loop_
_entity.id
_entity.type
_entity.pdbx_description
1 polymer ?
#
loop_
_entity_poly.entity_id
_entity_poly.type
_entity_poly.pdbx_seq_one_letter_code
_entity_poly.pdbx_strand_id
1 'polypeptide(L)'
;MRYLVDPRRRTAVVAIALAAVGLIVFGIYATLSGPPPKQEAVVYFTPEATAAQKEAVRAACPSVGRAIQEPKDRNNLAVSRAYPLRYDVAKASTADRAAVYRCVHDQPGVMGMSQETQGQ
;
A
#
# COMPACT_ATOMS: atom_id res chain seq x y z
N MET A 1 -30.99 -25.24 -38.14
CA MET A 1 -29.63 -24.71 -38.42
C MET A 1 -29.59 -23.65 -39.53
N ARG A 2 -30.58 -22.73 -39.63
CA ARG A 2 -30.54 -21.58 -40.58
C ARG A 2 -30.15 -20.25 -39.92
N TYR A 3 -29.71 -20.29 -38.65
CA TYR A 3 -29.47 -19.09 -37.84
C TYR A 3 -28.13 -18.39 -38.14
N LEU A 4 -27.24 -19.06 -38.89
CA LEU A 4 -25.89 -18.58 -39.19
C LEU A 4 -25.73 -18.03 -40.62
N VAL A 5 -26.81 -17.87 -41.39
CA VAL A 5 -26.73 -17.42 -42.79
C VAL A 5 -26.70 -15.89 -42.90
N ASP A 6 -27.14 -15.17 -41.86
CA ASP A 6 -27.20 -13.71 -41.88
C ASP A 6 -25.92 -13.07 -41.28
N PRO A 7 -25.10 -12.37 -42.09
CA PRO A 7 -23.82 -11.81 -41.66
C PRO A 7 -23.96 -10.77 -40.55
N ARG A 8 -25.07 -10.02 -40.50
CA ARG A 8 -25.32 -9.02 -39.45
C ARG A 8 -25.63 -9.65 -38.09
N ARG A 9 -26.25 -10.84 -38.09
CA ARG A 9 -26.53 -11.59 -36.85
C ARG A 9 -25.28 -12.31 -36.36
N ARG A 10 -24.43 -12.82 -37.26
CA ARG A 10 -23.13 -13.39 -36.89
C ARG A 10 -22.23 -12.35 -36.21
N THR A 11 -22.13 -11.15 -36.76
CA THR A 11 -21.32 -10.08 -36.15
C THR A 11 -21.86 -9.67 -34.78
N ALA A 12 -23.18 -9.58 -34.61
CA ALA A 12 -23.80 -9.31 -33.30
C ALA A 12 -23.47 -10.40 -32.26
N VAL A 13 -23.57 -11.68 -32.62
CA VAL A 13 -23.24 -12.79 -31.71
C VAL A 13 -21.76 -12.77 -31.32
N VAL A 14 -20.86 -12.50 -32.27
CA VAL A 14 -19.42 -12.39 -31.99
C VAL A 14 -19.12 -11.20 -31.08
N ALA A 15 -19.75 -10.04 -31.32
CA ALA A 15 -19.58 -8.86 -30.49
C ALA A 15 -20.07 -9.09 -29.05
N ILE A 16 -21.23 -9.75 -28.87
CA ILE A 16 -21.77 -10.11 -27.55
C ILE A 16 -20.83 -11.09 -26.85
N ALA A 17 -20.32 -12.10 -27.55
CA ALA A 17 -19.38 -13.06 -26.97
C ALA A 17 -18.07 -12.38 -26.53
N LEU A 18 -17.51 -11.49 -27.36
CA LEU A 18 -16.32 -10.71 -27.01
C LEU A 18 -16.56 -9.77 -25.83
N ALA A 19 -17.72 -9.11 -25.77
CA ALA A 19 -18.08 -8.25 -24.65
C ALA A 19 -18.24 -9.05 -23.34
N ALA A 20 -18.86 -10.23 -23.40
CA ALA A 20 -18.98 -11.12 -22.24
C ALA A 20 -17.61 -11.60 -21.74
N VAL A 21 -16.72 -12.00 -22.64
CA VAL A 21 -15.33 -12.37 -22.28
C VAL A 21 -14.59 -11.17 -21.69
N GLY A 22 -14.73 -9.99 -22.27
CA GLY A 22 -14.12 -8.76 -21.75
C GLY A 22 -14.58 -8.43 -20.33
N LEU A 23 -15.89 -8.55 -20.05
CA LEU A 23 -16.46 -8.34 -18.71
C LEU A 23 -15.97 -9.37 -17.70
N ILE A 24 -15.85 -10.64 -18.08
CA ILE A 24 -15.33 -11.69 -17.21
C ILE A 24 -13.85 -11.43 -16.88
N VAL A 25 -13.02 -11.16 -17.89
CA VAL A 25 -11.59 -10.87 -17.70
C VAL A 25 -11.38 -9.62 -16.84
N PHE A 26 -12.15 -8.55 -17.10
CA PHE A 26 -12.08 -7.31 -16.31
C PHE A 26 -12.57 -7.52 -14.86
N GLY A 27 -13.65 -8.27 -14.66
CA GLY A 27 -14.19 -8.60 -13.33
C GLY A 27 -13.20 -9.42 -12.49
N ILE A 28 -12.53 -10.41 -13.10
CA ILE A 28 -11.47 -11.19 -12.45
C ILE A 28 -10.28 -10.29 -12.10
N TYR A 29 -9.86 -9.40 -13.00
CA TYR A 29 -8.77 -8.47 -12.73
C TYR A 29 -9.11 -7.49 -11.59
N ALA A 30 -10.33 -6.94 -11.56
CA ALA A 30 -10.77 -6.03 -10.51
C ALA A 30 -10.86 -6.70 -9.13
N THR A 31 -11.19 -8.00 -9.07
CA THR A 31 -11.38 -8.73 -7.81
C THR A 31 -10.11 -9.37 -7.26
N LEU A 32 -9.20 -9.84 -8.13
CA LEU A 32 -7.98 -10.55 -7.71
C LEU A 32 -6.72 -9.68 -7.80
N SER A 33 -6.72 -8.69 -8.69
CA SER A 33 -5.53 -7.91 -9.08
C SER A 33 -5.79 -6.41 -9.00
N GLY A 34 -6.73 -5.99 -8.14
CA GLY A 34 -6.88 -4.59 -7.76
C GLY A 34 -5.53 -4.00 -7.30
N PRO A 35 -5.34 -2.68 -7.40
CA PRO A 35 -4.09 -2.06 -6.98
C PRO A 35 -3.74 -2.56 -5.57
N PRO A 36 -2.50 -3.04 -5.36
CA PRO A 36 -2.13 -3.66 -4.10
C PRO A 36 -2.49 -2.70 -2.96
N PRO A 37 -3.18 -3.18 -1.91
CA PRO A 37 -3.60 -2.31 -0.82
C PRO A 37 -2.35 -1.62 -0.28
N LYS A 38 -2.45 -0.30 -0.11
CA LYS A 38 -1.36 0.50 0.44
C LYS A 38 -1.14 0.00 1.87
N GLN A 39 -0.02 -0.68 2.10
CA GLN A 39 0.39 -1.08 3.44
C GLN A 39 1.47 -0.13 3.91
N GLU A 40 1.16 0.59 4.97
CA GLU A 40 2.03 1.59 5.55
C GLU A 40 2.34 1.18 6.97
N ALA A 41 3.61 1.20 7.35
CA ALA A 41 4.00 0.93 8.72
C ALA A 41 4.30 2.26 9.42
N VAL A 42 3.50 2.57 10.44
CA VAL A 42 3.50 3.84 11.16
C VAL A 42 4.21 3.66 12.49
N VAL A 43 5.19 4.54 12.78
CA VAL A 43 5.91 4.51 14.06
C VAL A 43 5.17 5.37 15.09
N TYR A 44 4.88 4.76 16.23
CA TYR A 44 4.33 5.44 17.40
C TYR A 44 5.45 5.87 18.32
N PHE A 45 5.40 7.12 18.72
CA PHE A 45 6.31 7.69 19.70
C PHE A 45 5.57 7.89 21.02
N THR A 46 6.30 7.95 22.12
CA THR A 46 5.71 8.31 23.41
C THR A 46 5.18 9.77 23.35
N PRO A 47 4.18 10.13 24.16
CA PRO A 47 3.62 11.48 24.17
C PRO A 47 4.66 12.58 24.45
N GLU A 48 5.72 12.23 25.18
CA GLU A 48 6.80 13.13 25.60
C GLU A 48 7.93 13.21 24.56
N ALA A 49 7.90 12.37 23.52
CA ALA A 49 8.95 12.31 22.51
C ALA A 49 9.06 13.62 21.73
N THR A 50 10.22 14.25 21.86
CA THR A 50 10.54 15.52 21.23
C THR A 50 10.67 15.38 19.71
N ALA A 51 10.52 16.50 18.99
CA ALA A 51 10.76 16.53 17.55
C ALA A 51 12.19 16.09 17.17
N ALA A 52 13.18 16.39 18.01
CA ALA A 52 14.56 15.98 17.82
C ALA A 52 14.74 14.46 17.95
N GLN A 53 14.08 13.81 18.92
CA GLN A 53 14.09 12.36 19.04
C GLN A 53 13.43 11.69 17.83
N LYS A 54 12.29 12.21 17.38
CA LYS A 54 11.60 11.71 16.17
C LYS A 54 12.47 11.79 14.92
N GLU A 55 13.20 12.90 14.74
CA GLU A 55 14.14 13.06 13.63
C GLU A 55 15.38 12.16 13.80
N ALA A 56 15.86 11.94 15.03
CA ALA A 56 16.95 11.02 15.31
C ALA A 56 16.58 9.57 14.95
N VAL A 57 15.37 9.12 15.28
CA VAL A 57 14.86 7.79 14.86
C VAL A 57 14.80 7.67 13.34
N ARG A 58 14.32 8.72 12.66
CA ARG A 58 14.28 8.78 11.20
C ARG A 58 15.67 8.63 10.57
N ALA A 59 16.68 9.29 11.15
CA ALA A 59 18.06 9.20 10.68
C ALA A 59 18.73 7.86 11.03
N ALA A 60 18.44 7.31 12.21
CA ALA A 60 19.02 6.05 12.70
C ALA A 60 18.45 4.81 11.99
N CYS A 61 17.17 4.85 11.61
CA CYS A 61 16.48 3.76 10.92
C CYS A 61 16.08 4.18 9.50
N PRO A 62 17.01 4.12 8.52
CA PRO A 62 16.67 4.39 7.13
C PRO A 62 15.86 3.24 6.51
N SER A 63 15.46 3.41 5.25
CA SER A 63 14.83 2.37 4.44
C SER A 63 15.67 1.08 4.41
N VAL A 64 15.03 -0.08 4.50
CA VAL A 64 15.67 -1.40 4.38
C VAL A 64 14.98 -2.21 3.28
N GLY A 65 15.75 -2.64 2.27
CA GLY A 65 15.21 -3.42 1.17
C GLY A 65 14.06 -2.68 0.47
N ARG A 66 12.86 -3.27 0.46
CA ARG A 66 11.64 -2.63 -0.08
C ARG A 66 10.72 -2.00 0.98
N ALA A 67 11.16 -1.91 2.24
CA ALA A 67 10.50 -1.08 3.26
C ALA A 67 11.05 0.35 3.14
N ILE A 68 10.32 1.21 2.45
CA ILE A 68 10.79 2.54 2.06
C ILE A 68 10.29 3.58 3.04
N GLN A 69 11.19 4.30 3.69
CA GLN A 69 10.84 5.41 4.57
C GLN A 69 10.17 6.53 3.76
N GLU A 70 8.98 6.94 4.15
CA GLU A 70 8.27 8.04 3.50
C GLU A 70 8.90 9.39 3.86
N PRO A 71 8.91 10.36 2.92
CA PRO A 71 9.41 11.69 3.20
C PRO A 71 8.62 12.34 4.34
N LYS A 72 9.25 13.27 5.04
CA LYS A 72 8.58 14.08 6.05
C LYS A 72 7.43 14.83 5.42
N ASP A 73 6.24 14.71 6.02
CA ASP A 73 5.09 15.49 5.62
C ASP A 73 5.44 16.98 5.69
N ARG A 74 5.16 17.68 4.59
CA ARG A 74 5.41 19.13 4.48
C ARG A 74 4.24 19.96 5.01
N ASN A 75 3.14 19.32 5.39
CA ASN A 75 1.96 19.97 5.91
C ASN A 75 2.00 20.04 7.45
N ASN A 76 1.25 20.97 8.03
CA ASN A 76 1.18 21.17 9.48
C ASN A 76 -0.07 20.54 10.12
N LEU A 77 -0.60 19.47 9.52
CA LEU A 77 -1.80 18.80 10.01
C LEU A 77 -1.51 18.09 11.34
N ALA A 78 -2.51 17.99 12.21
CA ALA A 78 -2.38 17.31 13.51
C ALA A 78 -1.96 15.85 13.36
N VAL A 79 -2.50 15.15 12.35
CA VAL A 79 -2.15 13.76 12.01
C VAL A 79 -0.68 13.60 11.62
N SER A 80 -0.14 14.51 10.82
CA SER A 80 1.26 14.49 10.37
C SER A 80 2.24 14.77 11.51
N ARG A 81 1.81 15.56 12.50
CA ARG A 81 2.57 15.80 13.74
C ARG A 81 2.53 14.61 14.70
N ALA A 82 1.41 13.88 14.72
CA ALA A 82 1.23 12.69 15.54
C ALA A 82 2.00 11.48 14.97
N TYR A 83 2.08 11.36 13.64
CA TYR A 83 2.69 10.22 12.95
C TYR A 83 3.82 10.63 12.00
N PRO A 84 4.92 11.20 12.53
CA PRO A 84 5.95 11.85 11.73
C PRO A 84 6.84 10.88 10.95
N LEU A 85 6.73 9.57 11.20
CA LEU A 85 7.58 8.55 10.58
C LEU A 85 6.72 7.37 10.10
N ARG A 86 6.74 7.16 8.79
CA ARG A 86 5.97 6.15 8.06
C ARG A 86 6.89 5.43 7.08
N TYR A 87 6.58 4.17 6.83
CA TYR A 87 7.26 3.37 5.81
C TYR A 87 6.23 2.78 4.86
N ASP A 88 6.45 2.92 3.56
CA ASP A 88 5.77 2.10 2.56
C ASP A 88 6.33 0.68 2.64
N VAL A 89 5.48 -0.25 3.07
CA VAL A 89 5.81 -1.68 3.20
C VAL A 89 4.99 -2.54 2.23
N ALA A 90 4.27 -1.93 1.28
CA ALA A 90 3.39 -2.63 0.35
C ALA A 90 4.13 -3.69 -0.49
N LYS A 91 5.43 -3.49 -0.72
CA LYS A 91 6.30 -4.42 -1.47
C LYS A 91 7.40 -5.05 -0.63
N ALA A 92 7.44 -4.75 0.66
CA ALA A 92 8.47 -5.20 1.59
C ALA A 92 8.34 -6.70 1.89
N SER A 93 9.45 -7.42 1.90
CA SER A 93 9.47 -8.80 2.38
C SER A 93 9.24 -8.84 3.90
N THR A 94 8.87 -10.01 4.44
CA THR A 94 8.76 -10.19 5.89
C THR A 94 10.09 -9.88 6.60
N ALA A 95 11.22 -10.20 5.97
CA ALA A 95 12.55 -9.92 6.49
C ALA A 95 12.85 -8.41 6.52
N ASP A 96 12.52 -7.68 5.45
CA ASP A 96 12.68 -6.21 5.40
C ASP A 96 11.87 -5.53 6.49
N ARG A 97 10.60 -5.96 6.66
CA ARG A 97 9.69 -5.45 7.69
C ARG A 97 10.23 -5.70 9.09
N ALA A 98 10.73 -6.90 9.36
CA ALA A 98 11.32 -7.25 10.65
C ALA A 98 12.60 -6.45 10.94
N ALA A 99 13.42 -6.19 9.93
CA ALA A 99 14.64 -5.39 10.09
C ALA A 99 14.34 -3.94 10.47
N VAL A 100 13.37 -3.30 9.79
CA VAL A 100 12.91 -1.94 10.16
C VAL A 100 12.28 -1.95 11.55
N TYR A 101 11.40 -2.92 11.84
CA TYR A 101 10.74 -3.02 13.14
C TYR A 101 11.75 -3.12 14.28
N ARG A 102 12.76 -4.00 14.15
CA ARG A 102 13.83 -4.15 15.14
C ARG A 102 14.60 -2.85 15.34
N CYS A 103 15.02 -2.20 14.24
CA CYS A 103 15.73 -0.92 14.34
C CYS A 103 14.92 0.12 15.12
N VAL A 104 13.65 0.28 14.76
CA VAL A 104 12.75 1.29 15.35
C VAL A 104 12.45 0.99 16.82
N HIS A 105 12.22 -0.27 17.16
CA HIS A 105 11.93 -0.70 18.53
C HIS A 105 13.10 -0.44 19.50
N ASP A 106 14.35 -0.49 19.01
CA ASP A 106 15.53 -0.22 19.83
C ASP A 106 15.78 1.29 20.06
N GLN A 107 14.99 2.18 19.43
CA GLN A 107 15.19 3.62 19.55
C GLN A 107 14.47 4.23 20.77
N PRO A 108 15.09 5.21 21.44
CA PRO A 108 14.47 5.90 22.56
C PRO A 108 13.27 6.75 22.14
N GLY A 109 12.21 6.74 22.96
CA GLY A 109 10.98 7.50 22.72
C GLY A 109 10.02 6.86 21.71
N VAL A 110 10.29 5.63 21.27
CA VAL A 110 9.39 4.83 20.45
C VAL A 110 8.53 3.94 21.35
N MET A 111 7.20 3.94 21.13
CA MET A 111 6.28 2.99 21.74
C MET A 111 6.09 1.72 20.91
N GLY A 112 6.25 1.83 19.58
CA GLY A 112 6.15 0.69 18.68
C GLY A 112 5.85 1.10 17.25
N MET A 113 5.38 0.16 16.46
CA MET A 113 5.04 0.34 15.04
C MET A 113 3.80 -0.48 14.70
N SER A 114 2.75 0.13 14.13
CA SER A 114 1.62 -0.59 13.53
C SER A 114 1.80 -0.67 12.04
N GLN A 115 1.01 -1.55 11.43
CA GLN A 115 0.80 -1.54 10.00
C GLN A 115 -0.64 -1.15 9.74
N GLU A 116 -0.81 0.00 9.10
CA GLU A 116 -2.08 0.49 8.63
C GLU A 116 -2.24 0.05 7.17
N THR A 117 -3.38 -0.56 6.87
CA THR A 117 -3.76 -0.84 5.48
C THR A 117 -4.68 0.30 5.03
N GLN A 118 -4.18 1.23 4.23
CA GLN A 118 -5.03 2.25 3.62
C GLN A 118 -5.79 1.63 2.44
N GLY A 119 -7.10 1.45 2.60
CA GLY A 119 -7.98 1.00 1.52
C GLY A 119 -9.18 0.13 1.93
N GLN A 120 -9.88 0.46 3.03
CA GLN A 120 -11.25 -0.02 3.26
C GLN A 120 -12.21 1.15 3.36
#